data_AF-A0AAW8ZYN2-F1
#
_entry.id   AF-A0AAW8ZYN2-F1
#
_cell.length_a   1.000
_cell.length_b   1.000
_cell.length_c   1.000
_cell.angle_alpha   90.00
_cell.angle_beta   90.00
_cell.angle_gamma   90.00
#
_symmetry.space_group_name_H-M   'P 1'
#
loop_
_entity.id
_entity.type
_entity.pdbx_description
1 polymer ?
#
loop_
_entity_poly.entity_id
_entity_poly.type
_entity_poly.pdbx_seq_one_letter_code
_entity_poly.pdbx_strand_id
1 'polypeptide(L)'
;MRVKTFLPLAALCIALAACGKTDQPTQTGKASTSALATPPTATGQRNAAAMPPDHAANSKPPSVSQEARRYLCPQGPNACRVSGPLVANSDAEAQWLWTHGYPTEDELARLETLNLDQLKAESQAGNKAATVIYGKKTALTGPFYKGIDILRRAAVAGNLYAYYGLSDVYASDSNNKNLVDSLAYLRLAYLLGDAKASAVIASRGLSSVENVVADERAASLHKTFSNYQRASPRPLE
;
A
#
# COMPACT_ATOMS: atom_id res chain seq x y z
N MET A 1 2.87 -9.97 58.94
CA MET A 1 2.17 -11.24 58.64
C MET A 1 1.95 -11.30 57.12
N ARG A 2 2.90 -11.81 56.32
CA ARG A 2 2.90 -13.14 55.65
C ARG A 2 1.52 -13.79 55.47
N VAL A 3 1.11 -13.98 54.22
CA VAL A 3 1.00 -15.31 53.57
C VAL A 3 1.40 -15.17 52.10
N LYS A 4 2.28 -16.08 51.66
CA LYS A 4 2.72 -16.33 50.28
C LYS A 4 1.89 -17.48 49.71
N THR A 5 1.65 -17.50 48.40
CA THR A 5 1.36 -18.73 47.66
C THR A 5 1.95 -18.67 46.26
N PHE A 6 2.68 -19.73 45.90
CA PHE A 6 3.43 -19.95 44.66
C PHE A 6 2.75 -21.07 43.83
N LEU A 7 2.74 -20.93 42.49
CA LEU A 7 2.85 -21.91 41.35
C LEU A 7 2.04 -23.24 41.33
N PRO A 8 1.82 -23.95 40.17
CA PRO A 8 2.69 -24.12 38.97
C PRO A 8 2.00 -23.97 37.58
N LEU A 9 2.68 -23.55 36.51
CA LEU A 9 3.48 -24.29 35.50
C LEU A 9 2.90 -25.64 35.02
N ALA A 10 2.40 -25.68 33.78
CA ALA A 10 2.27 -26.91 32.98
C ALA A 10 2.81 -26.65 31.57
N ALA A 11 3.95 -27.27 31.29
CA ALA A 11 4.55 -27.38 29.97
C ALA A 11 3.92 -28.59 29.26
N LEU A 12 3.54 -28.44 27.99
CA LEU A 12 3.21 -29.56 27.12
C LEU A 12 4.14 -29.53 25.90
N CYS A 13 5.15 -30.38 25.94
CA CYS A 13 5.94 -30.77 24.77
C CYS A 13 5.24 -31.97 24.11
N ILE A 14 5.00 -31.92 22.80
CA ILE A 14 4.82 -33.13 21.99
C ILE A 14 5.80 -33.06 20.81
N ALA A 15 6.50 -34.18 20.66
CA ALA A 15 7.69 -34.36 19.85
C ALA A 15 7.41 -34.61 18.36
N LEU A 16 8.47 -34.29 17.61
CA LEU A 16 8.90 -34.78 16.30
C LEU A 16 8.24 -36.06 15.75
N ALA A 17 7.81 -35.98 14.49
CA ALA A 17 7.86 -37.10 13.55
C ALA A 17 8.77 -36.70 12.38
N ALA A 18 9.83 -37.47 12.20
CA ALA A 18 10.73 -37.43 11.05
C ALA A 18 10.49 -38.65 10.14
N CYS A 19 11.02 -38.54 8.92
CA CYS A 19 11.32 -39.56 7.92
C CYS A 19 10.31 -39.79 6.78
N GLY A 20 10.82 -39.62 5.56
CA GLY A 20 10.26 -40.18 4.33
C GLY A 20 10.84 -39.55 3.06
N LYS A 21 11.91 -40.14 2.52
CA LYS A 21 12.71 -39.72 1.34
C LYS A 21 11.94 -39.67 0.02
N THR A 22 12.42 -38.74 -0.81
CA THR A 22 12.70 -38.76 -2.27
C THR A 22 12.26 -39.98 -3.07
N ASP A 23 11.62 -39.76 -4.23
CA ASP A 23 12.10 -40.22 -5.55
C ASP A 23 11.28 -39.63 -6.73
N GLN A 24 12.02 -39.05 -7.67
CA GLN A 24 11.70 -38.81 -9.09
C GLN A 24 13.03 -39.11 -9.84
N PRO A 25 13.10 -39.43 -11.15
CA PRO A 25 12.07 -39.59 -12.18
C PRO A 25 12.21 -40.89 -13.00
N THR A 26 11.27 -41.17 -13.91
CA THR A 26 11.51 -42.13 -15.00
C THR A 26 11.14 -41.51 -16.34
N GLN A 27 12.18 -41.24 -17.14
CA GLN A 27 12.10 -41.04 -18.59
C GLN A 27 12.14 -42.42 -19.28
N THR A 28 11.32 -42.59 -20.30
CA THR A 28 11.51 -43.46 -21.47
C THR A 28 10.39 -43.05 -22.42
N GLY A 29 10.59 -42.46 -23.59
CA GLY A 29 11.63 -42.70 -24.58
C GLY A 29 11.02 -43.53 -25.71
N LYS A 30 10.56 -42.87 -26.78
CA LYS A 30 10.70 -43.32 -28.17
C LYS A 30 10.13 -42.28 -29.14
N ALA A 31 11.03 -41.71 -29.92
CA ALA A 31 10.75 -41.02 -31.16
C ALA A 31 10.67 -42.05 -32.31
N SER A 32 9.88 -41.75 -33.34
CA SER A 32 10.15 -42.12 -34.72
C SER A 32 9.43 -41.14 -35.65
N THR A 33 10.24 -40.35 -36.36
CA THR A 33 10.04 -39.69 -37.67
C THR A 33 9.40 -40.65 -38.69
N SER A 34 8.75 -40.28 -39.80
CA SER A 34 8.73 -39.08 -40.65
C SER A 34 7.57 -39.25 -41.64
N ALA A 35 6.94 -38.17 -42.12
CA ALA A 35 6.62 -37.99 -43.55
C ALA A 35 6.00 -36.61 -43.83
N LEU A 36 6.65 -35.90 -44.74
CA LEU A 36 6.23 -34.67 -45.41
C LEU A 36 4.94 -34.88 -46.22
N ALA A 37 4.01 -33.92 -46.14
CA ALA A 37 3.15 -33.53 -47.26
C ALA A 37 2.55 -32.13 -47.04
N THR A 38 2.91 -31.19 -47.91
CA THR A 38 2.19 -29.93 -48.20
C THR A 38 2.02 -29.90 -49.73
N PRO A 39 1.12 -29.08 -50.35
CA PRO A 39 0.00 -28.27 -49.84
C PRO A 39 -1.31 -28.54 -50.66
N PRO A 40 -2.41 -27.75 -50.52
CA PRO A 40 -2.49 -26.52 -51.29
C PRO A 40 -3.08 -25.31 -50.54
N THR A 41 -2.71 -24.15 -51.07
CA THR A 41 -3.16 -22.79 -50.79
C THR A 41 -4.69 -22.66 -50.83
N ALA A 42 -5.29 -22.19 -49.73
CA ALA A 42 -6.63 -21.63 -49.74
C ALA A 42 -6.56 -20.22 -49.16
N THR A 43 -6.65 -19.24 -50.05
CA THR A 43 -6.93 -17.83 -49.79
C THR A 43 -8.28 -17.73 -49.08
N GLY A 44 -8.25 -17.67 -47.75
CA GLY A 44 -9.41 -17.37 -46.91
C GLY A 44 -9.33 -15.94 -46.40
N GLN A 45 -10.04 -15.03 -47.07
CA GLN A 45 -10.42 -13.72 -46.54
C GLN A 45 -10.99 -13.89 -45.12
N ARG A 46 -10.20 -13.56 -44.09
CA ARG A 46 -10.76 -13.29 -42.77
C ARG A 46 -11.32 -11.87 -42.80
N ASN A 47 -12.63 -11.80 -43.02
CA ASN A 47 -13.44 -10.64 -42.68
C ASN A 47 -13.14 -10.25 -41.23
N ALA A 48 -12.43 -9.13 -41.06
CA ALA A 48 -12.43 -8.41 -39.80
C ALA A 48 -13.86 -7.91 -39.60
N ALA A 49 -14.65 -8.63 -38.80
CA ALA A 49 -15.90 -8.12 -38.29
C ALA A 49 -15.56 -6.92 -37.41
N ALA A 50 -15.69 -5.72 -37.98
CA ALA A 50 -15.67 -4.48 -37.24
C ALA A 50 -16.76 -4.56 -36.16
N MET A 51 -16.36 -4.46 -34.89
CA MET A 51 -17.31 -4.28 -33.81
C MET A 51 -18.07 -2.96 -34.05
N PRO A 52 -19.40 -2.94 -33.91
CA PRO A 52 -20.17 -1.71 -34.06
C PRO A 52 -19.77 -0.69 -32.98
N PRO A 53 -19.58 0.59 -33.33
CA PRO A 53 -19.08 1.61 -32.42
C PRO A 53 -20.22 2.25 -31.62
N ASP A 54 -20.98 1.50 -30.80
CA ASP A 54 -22.18 2.08 -30.14
C ASP A 54 -22.33 1.78 -28.64
N HIS A 55 -21.29 1.31 -27.95
CA HIS A 55 -21.34 1.17 -26.48
C HIS A 55 -20.28 1.95 -25.69
N ALA A 56 -19.52 2.84 -26.34
CA ALA A 56 -18.50 3.65 -25.66
C ALA A 56 -18.97 5.03 -25.15
N ALA A 57 -20.25 5.39 -25.30
CA ALA A 57 -20.72 6.74 -25.04
C ALA A 57 -22.02 6.79 -24.21
N ASN A 58 -21.97 6.39 -22.93
CA ASN A 58 -22.82 6.97 -21.87
C ASN A 58 -22.56 6.42 -20.45
N SER A 59 -21.33 6.02 -20.15
CA SER A 59 -20.94 5.83 -18.75
C SER A 59 -20.68 7.21 -18.15
N LYS A 60 -21.74 7.87 -17.67
CA LYS A 60 -21.58 9.05 -16.80
C LYS A 60 -20.59 8.66 -15.71
N PRO A 61 -19.50 9.42 -15.49
CA PRO A 61 -18.55 9.11 -14.43
C PRO A 61 -19.33 8.93 -13.12
N PRO A 62 -18.99 7.92 -12.29
CA PRO A 62 -19.62 7.76 -10.99
C PRO A 62 -19.57 9.09 -10.27
N SER A 63 -20.70 9.54 -9.73
CA SER A 63 -20.75 10.82 -9.02
C SER A 63 -19.82 10.75 -7.82
N VAL A 64 -18.80 11.60 -7.80
CA VAL A 64 -17.88 11.72 -6.66
C VAL A 64 -18.65 12.08 -5.40
N SER A 65 -18.33 11.40 -4.29
CA SER A 65 -18.99 11.67 -3.02
C SER A 65 -18.71 13.11 -2.56
N GLN A 66 -19.59 13.69 -1.76
CA GLN A 66 -19.41 15.06 -1.26
C GLN A 66 -18.13 15.18 -0.42
N GLU A 67 -17.75 14.11 0.27
CA GLU A 67 -16.51 14.00 1.03
C GLU A 67 -15.29 13.99 0.11
N ALA A 68 -15.34 13.21 -0.98
CA ALA A 68 -14.25 13.13 -1.95
C ALA A 68 -14.04 14.45 -2.70
N ARG A 69 -15.07 15.27 -2.93
CA ARG A 69 -14.90 16.59 -3.55
C ARG A 69 -14.00 17.54 -2.76
N ARG A 70 -13.83 17.32 -1.45
CA ARG A 70 -12.95 18.15 -0.59
C ARG A 70 -11.46 17.96 -0.89
N TYR A 71 -11.09 16.95 -1.67
CA TYR A 71 -9.70 16.74 -2.09
C TYR A 71 -9.36 17.46 -3.41
N LEU A 72 -10.37 17.94 -4.14
CA LEU A 72 -10.15 18.61 -5.42
C LEU A 72 -9.36 19.91 -5.21
N CYS A 73 -8.42 20.15 -6.12
CA CYS A 73 -7.71 21.41 -6.20
C CYS A 73 -8.71 22.59 -6.26
N PRO A 74 -8.67 23.55 -5.32
CA PRO A 74 -9.62 24.67 -5.28
C PRO A 74 -9.47 25.60 -6.48
N GLN A 75 -8.30 25.60 -7.13
CA GLN A 75 -7.99 26.41 -8.31
C GLN A 75 -8.30 25.67 -9.65
N GLY A 76 -8.91 24.48 -9.58
CA GLY A 76 -9.35 23.68 -10.74
C GLY A 76 -8.33 22.66 -11.27
N PRO A 77 -8.73 21.79 -12.23
CA PRO A 77 -8.03 20.56 -12.63
C PRO A 77 -6.62 20.71 -13.23
N ASN A 78 -6.08 21.91 -13.39
CA ASN A 78 -4.74 22.14 -13.94
C ASN A 78 -3.89 23.10 -13.12
N ALA A 79 -4.45 23.73 -12.09
CA ALA A 79 -3.73 24.66 -11.24
C ALA A 79 -2.84 23.95 -10.19
N CYS A 80 -3.09 22.65 -9.96
CA CYS A 80 -2.40 21.82 -8.98
C CYS A 80 -1.49 20.75 -9.61
N ARG A 81 -0.94 20.98 -10.81
CA ARG A 81 -0.03 20.02 -11.48
C ARG A 81 1.16 19.59 -10.61
N VAL A 82 1.64 20.48 -9.74
CA VAL A 82 2.66 20.17 -8.72
C VAL A 82 2.02 20.22 -7.34
N SER A 83 1.04 19.34 -7.11
CA SER A 83 0.38 19.23 -5.82
C SER A 83 0.94 18.10 -4.98
N GLY A 84 0.88 18.29 -3.66
CA GLY A 84 1.25 17.26 -2.70
C GLY A 84 0.35 16.02 -2.79
N PRO A 85 0.69 14.95 -2.06
CA PRO A 85 -0.04 13.69 -2.14
C PRO A 85 -1.50 13.77 -1.69
N LEU A 86 -1.89 14.85 -0.98
CA LEU A 86 -3.22 15.04 -0.39
C LEU A 86 -4.25 15.72 -1.32
N VAL A 87 -3.82 16.22 -2.47
CA VAL A 87 -4.68 16.96 -3.41
C VAL A 87 -4.94 16.12 -4.65
N ALA A 88 -6.18 16.16 -5.12
CA ALA A 88 -6.63 15.56 -6.36
C ALA A 88 -6.77 16.61 -7.46
N ASN A 89 -6.39 16.22 -8.66
CA ASN A 89 -6.58 17.01 -9.87
C ASN A 89 -7.89 16.60 -10.58
N SER A 90 -8.34 15.35 -10.40
CA SER A 90 -9.59 14.84 -10.97
C SER A 90 -10.55 14.29 -9.92
N ASP A 91 -11.82 14.21 -10.32
CA ASP A 91 -12.91 13.57 -9.58
C ASP A 91 -12.58 12.11 -9.18
N ALA A 92 -11.97 11.35 -10.10
CA ALA A 92 -11.59 9.95 -9.86
C ALA A 92 -10.46 9.86 -8.82
N GLU A 93 -9.46 10.73 -8.90
CA GLU A 93 -8.37 10.80 -7.92
C GLU A 93 -8.89 11.24 -6.55
N ALA A 94 -9.85 12.16 -6.51
CA ALA A 94 -10.47 12.63 -5.27
C ALA A 94 -11.20 11.49 -4.54
N GLN A 95 -11.98 10.69 -5.29
CA GLN A 95 -12.61 9.48 -4.79
C GLN A 95 -11.58 8.44 -4.32
N TRP A 96 -10.47 8.31 -5.05
CA TRP A 96 -9.38 7.42 -4.70
C TRP A 96 -8.73 7.81 -3.36
N LEU A 97 -8.44 9.09 -3.14
CA LEU A 97 -7.85 9.60 -1.90
C LEU A 97 -8.74 9.32 -0.68
N TRP A 98 -10.03 9.63 -0.81
CA TRP A 98 -11.02 9.37 0.25
C TRP A 98 -11.10 7.89 0.60
N THR A 99 -11.18 7.02 -0.42
CA THR A 99 -11.30 5.57 -0.24
C THR A 99 -10.07 4.99 0.49
N HIS A 100 -8.88 5.49 0.16
CA HIS A 100 -7.60 5.02 0.70
C HIS A 100 -7.15 5.72 2.00
N GLY A 101 -8.01 6.55 2.61
CA GLY A 101 -7.81 7.06 3.96
C GLY A 101 -6.86 8.25 4.07
N TYR A 102 -6.58 8.94 2.96
CA TYR A 102 -5.84 10.20 3.00
C TYR A 102 -6.67 11.28 3.70
N PRO A 103 -6.07 12.18 4.49
CA PRO A 103 -6.75 13.39 4.94
C PRO A 103 -6.82 14.42 3.81
N THR A 104 -7.80 15.32 3.91
CA THR A 104 -7.71 16.63 3.23
C THR A 104 -6.69 17.50 3.97
N GLU A 105 -6.17 18.56 3.33
CA GLU A 105 -5.19 19.44 3.99
C GLU A 105 -5.75 20.08 5.27
N ASP A 106 -6.98 20.59 5.22
CA ASP A 106 -7.66 21.16 6.40
C ASP A 106 -7.86 20.13 7.51
N GLU A 107 -8.22 18.90 7.15
CA GLU A 107 -8.40 17.82 8.12
C GLU A 107 -7.06 17.41 8.75
N LEU A 108 -5.98 17.34 7.97
CA LEU A 108 -4.65 17.07 8.50
C LEU A 108 -4.24 18.17 9.50
N ALA A 109 -4.37 19.44 9.10
CA ALA A 109 -4.04 20.57 9.97
C ALA A 109 -4.83 20.53 11.27
N ARG A 110 -6.14 20.24 11.21
CA ARG A 110 -6.99 20.07 12.40
C ARG A 110 -6.51 18.91 13.27
N LEU A 111 -6.31 17.72 12.70
CA LEU A 111 -5.88 16.52 13.42
C LEU A 111 -4.53 16.71 14.12
N GLU A 112 -3.60 17.44 13.51
CA GLU A 112 -2.28 17.71 14.11
C GLU A 112 -2.37 18.56 15.40
N THR A 113 -3.41 19.37 15.56
CA THR A 113 -3.65 20.15 16.79
C THR A 113 -4.19 19.32 17.96
N LEU A 114 -4.77 18.15 17.68
CA LEU A 114 -5.44 17.34 18.70
C LEU A 114 -4.44 16.64 19.63
N ASN A 115 -4.85 16.44 20.88
CA ASN A 115 -4.09 15.63 21.83
C ASN A 115 -4.28 14.12 21.56
N LEU A 116 -3.49 13.27 22.24
CA LEU A 116 -3.52 11.81 22.02
C LEU A 116 -4.88 11.17 22.33
N ASP A 117 -5.60 11.66 23.34
CA ASP A 117 -6.90 11.10 23.72
C ASP A 117 -7.98 11.45 22.70
N GLN A 118 -7.97 12.69 22.20
CA GLN A 118 -8.85 13.12 21.11
C GLN A 118 -8.58 12.34 19.82
N LEU A 119 -7.32 12.20 19.43
CA LEU A 119 -6.91 11.41 18.26
C LEU A 119 -7.31 9.94 18.38
N LYS A 120 -7.16 9.36 19.58
CA LYS A 120 -7.59 8.00 19.86
C LYS A 120 -9.10 7.87 19.73
N ALA A 121 -9.87 8.80 20.27
CA ALA A 121 -11.33 8.78 20.18
C ALA A 121 -11.81 8.86 18.72
N GLU A 122 -11.24 9.76 17.91
CA GLU A 122 -11.58 9.86 16.48
C GLU A 122 -11.16 8.62 15.68
N SER A 123 -9.98 8.07 15.99
CA SER A 123 -9.54 6.80 15.40
C SER A 123 -10.52 5.67 15.74
N GLN A 124 -11.04 5.62 16.97
CA GLN A 124 -12.01 4.61 17.40
C GLN A 124 -13.39 4.83 16.77
N ALA A 125 -13.73 6.07 16.42
CA ALA A 125 -14.92 6.41 15.64
C ALA A 125 -14.79 6.08 14.14
N GLY A 126 -13.63 5.57 13.69
CA GLY A 126 -13.40 5.14 12.31
C GLY A 126 -12.77 6.19 11.40
N ASN A 127 -12.30 7.33 11.93
CA ASN A 127 -11.55 8.30 11.13
C ASN A 127 -10.17 7.72 10.78
N LYS A 128 -10.03 7.26 9.53
CA LYS A 128 -8.79 6.64 9.00
C LYS A 128 -7.58 7.56 9.10
N ALA A 129 -7.74 8.86 8.83
CA ALA A 129 -6.65 9.82 8.94
C ALA A 129 -6.25 10.04 10.41
N ALA A 130 -7.23 10.17 11.31
CA ALA A 130 -6.96 10.25 12.75
C ALA A 130 -6.20 9.03 13.27
N THR A 131 -6.48 7.82 12.77
CA THR A 131 -5.70 6.62 13.10
C THR A 131 -4.22 6.78 12.76
N VAL A 132 -3.90 7.37 11.60
CA VAL A 132 -2.51 7.60 11.18
C VAL A 132 -1.85 8.64 12.07
N ILE A 133 -2.51 9.77 12.33
CA ILE A 133 -1.95 10.83 13.19
C ILE A 133 -1.79 10.35 14.64
N TYR A 134 -2.76 9.57 15.14
CA TYR A 134 -2.67 8.90 16.44
C TYR A 134 -1.46 7.96 16.52
N GLY A 135 -1.24 7.12 15.50
CA GLY A 135 -0.09 6.24 15.41
C GLY A 135 1.24 7.00 15.37
N LYS A 136 1.33 8.04 14.55
CA LYS A 136 2.51 8.93 14.45
C LYS A 136 2.84 9.55 15.81
N LYS A 137 1.87 10.21 16.44
CA LYS A 137 2.09 10.90 17.73
C LYS A 137 2.42 9.91 18.85
N THR A 138 1.76 8.75 18.87
CA THR A 138 2.09 7.66 19.81
C THR A 138 3.54 7.18 19.66
N ALA A 139 4.04 7.07 18.42
CA ALA A 139 5.41 6.63 18.18
C ALA A 139 6.44 7.69 18.59
N LEU A 140 6.19 8.96 18.25
CA LEU A 140 7.14 10.06 18.40
C LEU A 140 7.21 10.63 19.82
N THR A 141 6.11 10.59 20.58
CA THR A 141 6.05 11.17 21.93
C THR A 141 5.87 10.10 23.01
N GLY A 142 5.93 8.83 22.64
CA GLY A 142 5.53 7.72 23.49
C GLY A 142 6.21 6.40 23.08
N PRO A 143 5.52 5.26 23.26
CA PRO A 143 6.11 3.97 22.91
C PRO A 143 6.19 3.80 21.38
N PHE A 144 7.40 3.97 20.83
CA PHE A 144 7.70 3.86 19.40
C PHE A 144 6.99 2.67 18.72
N TYR A 145 7.23 1.45 19.20
CA TYR A 145 6.69 0.23 18.59
C TYR A 145 5.16 0.13 18.69
N LYS A 146 4.53 0.74 19.70
CA LYS A 146 3.06 0.80 19.78
C LYS A 146 2.48 1.67 18.67
N GLY A 147 3.12 2.81 18.39
CA GLY A 147 2.73 3.68 17.28
C GLY A 147 2.96 3.02 15.92
N ILE A 148 4.11 2.35 15.74
CA ILE A 148 4.38 1.54 14.53
C ILE A 148 3.31 0.46 14.31
N ASP A 149 2.93 -0.25 15.36
CA ASP A 149 1.92 -1.31 15.30
C ASP A 149 0.52 -0.77 14.93
N ILE A 150 0.13 0.40 15.45
CA ILE A 150 -1.08 1.12 15.01
C ILE A 150 -1.02 1.42 13.50
N LEU A 151 0.08 2.00 13.03
CA LEU A 151 0.26 2.38 11.63
C LEU A 151 0.27 1.16 10.70
N ARG A 152 0.95 0.08 11.09
CA ARG A 152 0.98 -1.17 10.30
C ARG A 152 -0.40 -1.80 10.18
N ARG A 153 -1.20 -1.81 11.26
CA ARG A 153 -2.58 -2.28 11.19
C ARG A 153 -3.44 -1.40 10.28
N ALA A 154 -3.28 -0.08 10.33
CA ALA A 154 -3.98 0.83 9.42
C ALA A 154 -3.60 0.55 7.96
N ALA A 155 -2.31 0.36 7.67
CA ALA A 155 -1.82 -0.02 6.36
C ALA A 155 -2.45 -1.35 5.91
N VAL A 156 -2.38 -2.41 6.71
CA VAL A 156 -3.02 -3.71 6.41
C VAL A 156 -4.52 -3.57 6.12
N ALA A 157 -5.21 -2.64 6.79
CA ALA A 157 -6.64 -2.40 6.64
C ALA A 157 -7.03 -1.56 5.39
N GLY A 158 -6.12 -1.25 4.47
CA GLY A 158 -6.46 -0.47 3.27
C GLY A 158 -6.09 1.01 3.33
N ASN A 159 -5.53 1.51 4.44
CA ASN A 159 -5.18 2.92 4.56
C ASN A 159 -3.78 3.16 3.97
N LEU A 160 -3.71 3.58 2.70
CA LEU A 160 -2.44 3.87 2.04
C LEU A 160 -1.71 5.06 2.67
N TYR A 161 -2.42 6.01 3.28
CA TYR A 161 -1.81 7.13 3.98
C TYR A 161 -0.99 6.68 5.22
N ALA A 162 -1.26 5.49 5.76
CA ALA A 162 -0.46 4.95 6.86
C ALA A 162 1.01 4.71 6.49
N TYR A 163 1.32 4.49 5.21
CA TYR A 163 2.70 4.38 4.73
C TYR A 163 3.47 5.69 4.83
N TYR A 164 2.81 6.84 4.64
CA TYR A 164 3.39 8.15 4.93
C TYR A 164 3.64 8.31 6.42
N GLY A 165 2.69 7.88 7.26
CA GLY A 165 2.89 7.90 8.71
C GLY A 165 4.08 7.05 9.18
N LEU A 166 4.24 5.83 8.64
CA LEU A 166 5.41 4.98 8.89
C LEU A 166 6.70 5.66 8.41
N SER A 167 6.67 6.24 7.21
CA SER A 167 7.80 6.98 6.65
C SER A 167 8.25 8.11 7.58
N ASP A 168 7.32 8.93 8.03
CA ASP A 168 7.60 10.08 8.88
C ASP A 168 8.16 9.67 10.24
N VAL A 169 7.56 8.65 10.88
CA VAL A 169 8.02 8.17 12.18
C VAL A 169 9.47 7.69 12.11
N TYR A 170 9.84 6.89 11.11
CA TYR A 170 11.21 6.43 10.93
C TYR A 170 12.18 7.55 10.51
N ALA A 171 11.70 8.61 9.87
CA ALA A 171 12.53 9.78 9.55
C ALA A 171 12.79 10.69 10.76
N SER A 172 11.84 10.75 11.69
CA SER A 172 11.78 11.78 12.74
C SER A 172 12.15 11.29 14.15
N ASP A 173 11.92 10.02 14.49
CA ASP A 173 12.27 9.52 15.83
C ASP A 173 13.78 9.55 16.06
N SER A 174 14.25 10.11 17.17
CA SER A 174 15.69 10.29 17.39
C SER A 174 16.43 8.98 17.69
N ASN A 175 15.78 8.03 18.35
CA ASN A 175 16.42 6.79 18.80
C ASN A 175 16.30 5.66 17.77
N ASN A 176 15.25 5.69 16.96
CA ASN A 176 14.90 4.68 15.98
C ASN A 176 14.95 5.23 14.55
N LYS A 177 15.65 6.36 14.33
CA LYS A 177 15.79 6.97 13.02
C LYS A 177 16.33 5.93 12.03
N ASN A 178 15.58 5.67 10.98
CA ASN A 178 15.97 4.76 9.91
C ASN A 178 15.48 5.31 8.58
N LEU A 179 16.38 5.97 7.84
CA LEU A 179 16.04 6.55 6.55
C LEU A 179 15.65 5.46 5.53
N VAL A 180 16.32 4.30 5.54
CA VAL A 180 15.99 3.18 4.65
C VAL A 180 14.55 2.71 4.86
N ASP A 181 14.13 2.45 6.11
CA ASP A 181 12.74 2.06 6.40
C ASP A 181 11.78 3.21 6.05
N SER A 182 12.13 4.45 6.35
CA SER A 182 11.31 5.62 6.01
C SER A 182 10.96 5.65 4.52
N LEU A 183 11.94 5.42 3.65
CA LEU A 183 11.74 5.41 2.20
C LEU A 183 11.10 4.15 1.69
N ALA A 184 11.42 3.00 2.29
CA ALA A 184 10.84 1.74 1.87
C ALA A 184 9.31 1.76 2.00
N TYR A 185 8.77 2.45 3.01
CA TYR A 185 7.32 2.64 3.12
C TYR A 185 6.75 3.59 2.06
N LEU A 186 7.43 4.67 1.69
CA LEU A 186 6.98 5.53 0.58
C LEU A 186 7.04 4.78 -0.76
N ARG A 187 8.08 3.98 -0.99
CA ARG A 187 8.20 3.11 -2.16
C ARG A 187 7.09 2.06 -2.17
N LEU A 188 6.73 1.52 -1.02
CA LEU A 188 5.59 0.61 -0.92
C LEU A 188 4.27 1.32 -1.27
N ALA A 189 4.05 2.56 -0.81
CA ALA A 189 2.89 3.35 -1.22
C ALA A 189 2.85 3.56 -2.75
N TYR A 190 4.00 3.86 -3.36
CA TYR A 190 4.16 3.98 -4.81
C TYR A 190 3.81 2.67 -5.53
N LEU A 191 4.38 1.55 -5.10
CA LEU A 191 4.12 0.22 -5.68
C LEU A 191 2.65 -0.21 -5.54
N LEU A 192 1.97 0.24 -4.49
CA LEU A 192 0.55 -0.03 -4.26
C LEU A 192 -0.40 0.91 -5.00
N GLY A 193 0.14 1.90 -5.72
CA GLY A 193 -0.59 2.73 -6.66
C GLY A 193 -0.51 4.24 -6.42
N ASP A 194 0.10 4.71 -5.33
CA ASP A 194 0.24 6.16 -5.10
C ASP A 194 1.41 6.75 -5.90
N ALA A 195 1.15 7.11 -7.15
CA ALA A 195 2.16 7.73 -8.02
C ALA A 195 2.77 9.01 -7.42
N LYS A 196 2.02 9.80 -6.63
CA LYS A 196 2.53 11.06 -6.02
C LYS A 196 3.52 10.82 -4.89
N ALA A 197 3.63 9.59 -4.37
CA ALA A 197 4.70 9.23 -3.43
C ALA A 197 6.10 9.42 -4.03
N SER A 198 6.25 9.35 -5.37
CA SER A 198 7.51 9.57 -6.07
C SER A 198 8.12 10.96 -5.80
N ALA A 199 7.31 12.01 -5.77
CA ALA A 199 7.76 13.36 -5.46
C ALA A 199 8.27 13.46 -4.01
N VAL A 200 7.59 12.79 -3.07
CA VAL A 200 8.01 12.74 -1.66
C VAL A 200 9.29 11.94 -1.50
N ILE A 201 9.45 10.82 -2.21
CA ILE A 201 10.70 10.05 -2.26
C ILE A 201 11.86 10.93 -2.74
N ALA A 202 11.67 11.65 -3.85
CA ALA A 202 12.69 12.54 -4.40
C ALA A 202 13.11 13.64 -3.41
N SER A 203 12.17 14.17 -2.61
CA SER A 203 12.46 15.20 -1.61
C SER A 203 13.31 14.73 -0.43
N ARG A 204 13.47 13.42 -0.22
CA ARG A 204 14.26 12.87 0.90
C ARG A 204 15.79 12.92 0.66
N GLY A 205 16.24 13.18 -0.57
CA GLY A 205 17.62 13.57 -0.88
C GLY A 205 18.70 12.54 -0.54
N LEU A 206 18.49 11.26 -0.83
CA LEU A 206 19.45 10.20 -0.46
C LEU A 206 20.52 9.95 -1.51
N SER A 207 21.61 9.35 -1.06
CA SER A 207 22.64 8.79 -1.93
C SER A 207 22.11 7.64 -2.79
N SER A 208 22.82 7.32 -3.87
CA SER A 208 22.48 6.18 -4.74
C SER A 208 22.47 4.84 -3.98
N VAL A 209 23.37 4.67 -3.00
CA VAL A 209 23.45 3.45 -2.19
C VAL A 209 22.21 3.29 -1.31
N GLU A 210 21.82 4.35 -0.60
CA GLU A 210 20.62 4.33 0.25
C GLU A 210 19.34 4.10 -0.56
N ASN A 211 19.29 4.59 -1.80
CA ASN A 211 18.18 4.29 -2.70
C ASN A 211 18.06 2.80 -3.01
N VAL A 212 19.17 2.14 -3.36
CA VAL A 212 19.19 0.70 -3.65
C VAL A 212 18.75 -0.11 -2.43
N VAL A 213 19.27 0.20 -1.24
CA VAL A 213 18.90 -0.52 -0.02
C VAL A 213 17.42 -0.29 0.33
N ALA A 214 16.90 0.92 0.10
CA ALA A 214 15.48 1.21 0.29
C ALA A 214 14.58 0.48 -0.73
N ASP A 215 15.04 0.25 -1.96
CA ASP A 215 14.34 -0.55 -2.97
C ASP A 215 14.27 -2.04 -2.56
N GLU A 216 15.38 -2.62 -2.12
CA GLU A 216 15.42 -4.00 -1.59
C GLU A 216 14.48 -4.16 -0.38
N ARG A 217 14.50 -3.16 0.51
CA ARG A 217 13.63 -3.13 1.68
C ARG A 217 12.16 -3.00 1.28
N ALA A 218 11.83 -2.15 0.32
CA ALA A 218 10.47 -2.00 -0.18
C ALA A 218 9.96 -3.29 -0.81
N ALA A 219 10.78 -4.03 -1.55
CA ALA A 219 10.42 -5.34 -2.11
C ALA A 219 10.10 -6.37 -1.01
N SER A 220 10.89 -6.40 0.05
CA SER A 220 10.65 -7.25 1.23
C SER A 220 9.33 -6.89 1.93
N LEU A 221 9.07 -5.58 2.12
CA LEU A 221 7.81 -5.11 2.69
C LEU A 221 6.63 -5.44 1.77
N HIS A 222 6.75 -5.22 0.46
CA HIS A 222 5.72 -5.54 -0.51
C HIS A 222 5.30 -7.01 -0.41
N LYS A 223 6.25 -7.96 -0.30
CA LYS A 223 5.92 -9.38 -0.06
C LYS A 223 5.11 -9.63 1.22
N THR A 224 5.35 -8.84 2.26
CA THR A 224 4.64 -8.94 3.54
C THR A 224 3.23 -8.37 3.46
N PHE A 225 3.06 -7.24 2.74
CA PHE A 225 1.79 -6.52 2.66
C PHE A 225 0.90 -6.93 1.47
N SER A 226 1.45 -7.52 0.40
CA SER A 226 0.72 -7.91 -0.81
C SER A 226 -0.32 -9.03 -0.58
N ASN A 227 -0.16 -9.81 0.49
CA ASN A 227 -1.18 -10.77 0.92
C ASN A 227 -2.47 -10.09 1.43
N TYR A 228 -2.38 -8.81 1.79
CA TYR A 228 -3.46 -8.04 2.40
C TYR A 228 -4.00 -6.94 1.48
N GLN A 229 -3.18 -6.42 0.57
CA GLN A 229 -3.54 -5.33 -0.32
C GLN A 229 -3.20 -5.65 -1.76
N ARG A 230 -4.19 -5.53 -2.64
CA ARG A 230 -3.96 -5.44 -4.08
C ARG A 230 -3.60 -4.01 -4.43
N ALA A 231 -2.69 -3.84 -5.40
CA ALA A 231 -2.41 -2.52 -5.95
C ALA A 231 -3.72 -1.89 -6.46
N SER A 232 -3.94 -0.63 -6.10
CA SER A 232 -5.04 0.20 -6.56
C SER A 232 -4.45 1.46 -7.16
N PRO A 233 -4.15 1.47 -8.46
CA PRO A 233 -3.50 2.61 -9.11
C PRO A 233 -4.28 3.90 -8.88
N ARG A 234 -3.59 4.94 -8.42
CA ARG A 234 -4.12 6.31 -8.36
C ARG A 234 -4.44 6.77 -9.78
N PRO A 235 -5.68 7.19 -10.08
CA PRO A 235 -6.07 7.62 -11.42
C PRO A 235 -5.14 8.72 -11.95
N LEU A 236 -4.68 8.53 -13.18
CA LEU A 236 -3.91 9.51 -13.93
C LEU A 236 -4.86 10.43 -14.71
N GLU A 237 -4.40 11.63 -15.01
CA GLU A 237 -5.05 12.58 -15.91
C GLU A 237 -4.46 12.55 -17.31
#